data_AF-A0ABD2HWS2-F1
#
_entry.id   AF-A0ABD2HWS2-F1
#
_cell.length_a   1.000
_cell.length_b   1.000
_cell.length_c   1.000
_cell.angle_alpha   90.00
_cell.angle_beta   90.00
_cell.angle_gamma   90.00
#
_symmetry.space_group_name_H-M   'P 1'
#
loop_
_entity.id
_entity.type
_entity.pdbx_description
1 polymer ?
#
loop_
_entity_poly.entity_id
_entity_poly.type
_entity_poly.pdbx_seq_one_letter_code
_entity_poly.pdbx_strand_id
1 'polypeptide(L)'
;MLVFFVLNSLLLLIASAEIATQQTAKAVQITGSLGQCLLEIKPRICDTGNVLSEEDRTKLDTLLAKVEEGTKREGYPLKIKTKSCGHQGITMQVIQLKAAPAEDMDTLQTQLLQLLQEYTEAHPCMRIAFIVLNADDDKVENRRFWCGVNWNVPVKPSEIVELYRNEISLVVKAEYGHALNNIADKFLAMASKRLEVPFDEVPVVNANNNNNNNNNNNNNNNNNNNTQPLVDGTVQQQNTVEVQGEKAQPAEQQVEEQSENRGPEQTQSTGTESN
;
A
#
# COMPACT_ATOMS: atom_id res chain seq x y z
N MET A 1 -6.90 67.40 29.82
CA MET A 1 -6.94 66.97 28.41
C MET A 1 -5.92 65.84 28.18
N LEU A 2 -6.03 64.72 28.92
CA LEU A 2 -4.99 63.66 28.91
C LEU A 2 -5.54 62.26 29.29
N VAL A 3 -6.87 62.08 29.23
CA VAL A 3 -7.56 60.85 29.63
C VAL A 3 -8.23 60.13 28.44
N PHE A 4 -8.49 60.85 27.34
CA PHE A 4 -9.18 60.30 26.16
C PHE A 4 -8.28 59.53 25.18
N PHE A 5 -6.95 59.63 25.28
CA PHE A 5 -6.04 58.93 24.35
C PHE A 5 -5.73 57.47 24.74
N VAL A 6 -5.95 57.08 26.01
CA VAL A 6 -5.62 55.73 26.47
C VAL A 6 -6.69 54.70 26.08
N LEU A 7 -7.99 55.07 26.09
CA LEU A 7 -9.06 54.12 25.76
C LEU A 7 -9.08 53.70 24.27
N ASN A 8 -8.71 54.58 23.34
CA ASN A 8 -8.72 54.24 21.91
C ASN A 8 -7.57 53.30 21.50
N SER A 9 -6.48 53.25 22.26
CA SER A 9 -5.38 52.30 22.00
C SER A 9 -5.66 50.91 22.57
N LEU A 10 -6.53 50.78 23.58
CA LEU A 10 -6.89 49.50 24.19
C LEU A 10 -7.98 48.76 23.41
N LEU A 11 -8.92 49.48 22.77
CA LEU A 11 -9.95 48.83 21.93
C LEU A 11 -9.39 48.23 20.62
N LEU A 12 -8.30 48.78 20.08
CA LEU A 12 -7.71 48.28 18.83
C LEU A 12 -6.89 47.00 19.00
N LEU A 13 -6.50 46.66 20.23
CA LEU A 13 -5.68 45.48 20.56
C LEU A 13 -6.50 44.21 20.85
N ILE A 14 -7.83 44.32 20.94
CA ILE A 14 -8.75 43.20 21.20
C ILE A 14 -9.31 42.62 19.89
N ALA A 15 -9.18 43.32 18.76
CA ALA A 15 -9.69 42.89 17.46
C ALA A 15 -8.71 42.02 16.62
N SER A 16 -7.58 41.59 17.21
CA SER A 16 -6.49 40.91 16.48
C SER A 16 -6.15 39.49 16.98
N ALA A 17 -6.88 38.99 17.99
CA ALA A 17 -6.81 37.61 18.44
C ALA A 17 -8.14 36.91 18.11
N GLU A 18 -8.07 35.61 17.82
CA GLU A 18 -9.24 34.77 17.51
C GLU A 18 -9.91 34.98 16.13
N ILE A 19 -9.10 35.17 15.08
CA ILE A 19 -9.29 34.29 13.90
C ILE A 19 -8.64 32.94 14.25
N ALA A 20 -9.22 32.27 15.24
CA ALA A 20 -9.04 30.85 15.40
C ALA A 20 -9.81 30.23 14.25
N THR A 21 -9.09 29.80 13.21
CA THR A 21 -9.68 29.00 12.13
C THR A 21 -10.19 27.69 12.71
N GLN A 22 -11.44 27.70 13.19
CA GLN A 22 -12.30 26.53 13.19
C GLN A 22 -12.59 26.14 11.73
N GLN A 23 -11.55 25.69 11.03
CA GLN A 23 -11.72 24.53 10.19
C GLN A 23 -12.01 23.37 11.15
N THR A 24 -13.29 23.25 11.50
CA THR A 24 -13.86 21.95 11.79
C THR A 24 -13.67 21.14 10.51
N ALA A 25 -12.54 20.42 10.46
CA ALA A 25 -12.28 19.45 9.40
C ALA A 25 -13.54 18.60 9.29
N LYS A 26 -14.17 18.65 8.13
CA LYS A 26 -15.50 18.09 7.93
C LYS A 26 -15.33 16.58 7.81
N ALA A 27 -15.24 15.94 8.98
CA ALA A 27 -14.79 14.57 9.17
C ALA A 27 -15.26 13.67 8.04
N VAL A 28 -14.32 12.95 7.43
CA VAL A 28 -14.57 12.20 6.20
C VAL A 28 -15.68 11.18 6.42
N GLN A 29 -16.87 11.44 5.88
CA GLN A 29 -18.00 10.52 5.98
C GLN A 29 -17.99 9.52 4.84
N ILE A 30 -17.24 8.43 5.04
CA ILE A 30 -17.54 7.16 4.38
C ILE A 30 -18.79 6.61 5.07
N THR A 31 -19.81 6.25 4.30
CA THR A 31 -21.12 5.83 4.84
C THR A 31 -21.28 4.30 4.85
N GLY A 32 -22.39 3.83 5.44
CA GLY A 32 -22.73 2.40 5.47
C GLY A 32 -21.77 1.54 6.29
N SER A 33 -21.75 0.24 5.99
CA SER A 33 -20.93 -0.76 6.69
C SER A 33 -19.42 -0.53 6.49
N LEU A 34 -19.00 0.00 5.34
CA LEU A 34 -17.61 0.34 5.09
C LEU A 34 -17.15 1.49 6.00
N GLY A 35 -17.96 2.53 6.13
CA GLY A 35 -17.73 3.61 7.09
C GLY A 35 -17.59 3.09 8.52
N GLN A 36 -18.52 2.21 8.95
CA GLN A 36 -18.47 1.59 10.28
C GLN A 36 -17.20 0.77 10.52
N CYS A 37 -16.71 0.04 9.52
CA CYS A 37 -15.47 -0.73 9.65
C CYS A 37 -14.24 0.17 9.78
N LEU A 38 -14.23 1.33 9.10
CA LEU A 38 -13.12 2.29 9.09
C LEU A 38 -13.13 3.29 10.26
N LEU A 39 -14.11 3.23 11.18
CA LEU A 39 -14.18 4.09 12.37
C LEU A 39 -12.97 3.91 13.30
N GLU A 40 -12.44 2.69 13.37
CA GLU A 40 -11.17 2.40 13.99
C GLU A 40 -10.25 1.80 12.91
N ILE A 41 -8.94 2.04 12.99
CA ILE A 41 -7.96 1.34 12.13
C ILE A 41 -7.64 -0.09 12.68
N LYS A 42 -8.26 -0.46 13.82
CA LYS A 42 -8.06 -1.75 14.50
C LYS A 42 -8.57 -3.02 13.79
N PRO A 43 -9.71 -3.05 13.06
CA PRO A 43 -10.00 -4.18 12.19
C PRO A 43 -9.05 -4.08 11.00
N ARG A 44 -8.01 -4.93 10.99
CA ARG A 44 -7.00 -4.99 9.91
C ARG A 44 -7.63 -5.35 8.56
N ILE A 45 -8.84 -5.90 8.57
CA ILE A 45 -9.61 -6.32 7.39
C ILE A 45 -11.02 -5.71 7.46
N CYS A 46 -11.40 -4.99 6.41
CA CYS A 46 -12.75 -4.54 6.14
C CYS A 46 -13.31 -5.26 4.91
N ASP A 47 -13.93 -6.42 5.12
CA ASP A 47 -14.57 -7.24 4.09
C ASP A 47 -16.10 -7.19 4.25
N THR A 48 -16.71 -6.06 3.92
CA THR A 48 -18.15 -5.84 4.12
C THR A 48 -19.02 -6.65 3.14
N GLY A 49 -18.42 -7.17 2.07
CA GLY A 49 -19.09 -8.01 1.07
C GLY A 49 -19.02 -9.51 1.36
N ASN A 50 -18.30 -9.93 2.41
CA ASN A 50 -17.95 -11.33 2.69
C ASN A 50 -17.34 -12.03 1.46
N VAL A 51 -16.42 -11.35 0.77
CA VAL A 51 -15.70 -11.89 -0.39
C VAL A 51 -14.68 -12.93 0.03
N LEU A 52 -14.06 -12.75 1.20
CA LEU A 52 -13.06 -13.68 1.72
C LEU A 52 -13.75 -14.84 2.46
N SER A 53 -13.14 -16.02 2.42
CA SER A 53 -13.53 -17.10 3.32
C SER A 53 -13.16 -16.76 4.77
N GLU A 54 -13.75 -17.46 5.74
CA GLU A 54 -13.37 -17.29 7.14
C GLU A 54 -11.89 -17.67 7.38
N GLU A 55 -11.43 -18.77 6.75
CA GLU A 55 -10.03 -19.21 6.78
C GLU A 55 -9.09 -18.14 6.20
N ASP A 56 -9.42 -17.58 5.03
CA ASP A 56 -8.64 -16.51 4.40
C ASP A 56 -8.57 -15.27 5.29
N ARG A 57 -9.68 -14.84 5.91
CA ARG A 57 -9.70 -13.71 6.84
C ARG A 57 -8.81 -13.98 8.06
N THR A 58 -8.91 -15.16 8.68
CA THR A 58 -8.11 -15.51 9.85
C THR A 58 -6.61 -15.58 9.52
N LYS A 59 -6.25 -16.15 8.36
CA LYS A 59 -4.87 -16.21 7.88
C LYS A 59 -4.33 -14.81 7.55
N LEU A 60 -5.14 -13.98 6.90
CA LEU A 60 -4.76 -12.62 6.54
C LEU A 60 -4.59 -11.74 7.79
N ASP A 61 -5.49 -11.80 8.76
CA ASP A 61 -5.37 -11.02 10.01
C ASP A 61 -4.09 -11.41 10.78
N THR A 62 -3.78 -12.72 10.82
CA THR A 62 -2.53 -13.24 11.39
C THR A 62 -1.29 -12.70 10.66
N LEU A 63 -1.32 -12.57 9.32
CA LEU A 63 -0.23 -11.98 8.56
C LEU A 63 -0.13 -10.47 8.78
N LEU A 64 -1.25 -9.75 8.83
CA LEU A 64 -1.29 -8.30 9.09
C LEU A 64 -0.85 -7.95 10.53
N ALA A 65 -1.05 -8.87 11.49
CA ALA A 65 -0.46 -8.78 12.82
C ALA A 65 1.07 -8.99 12.79
N LYS A 66 1.57 -9.93 11.99
CA LYS A 66 3.02 -10.12 11.76
C LYS A 66 3.67 -8.94 11.02
N VAL A 67 2.97 -8.32 10.07
CA VAL A 67 3.40 -7.07 9.41
C VAL A 67 3.64 -5.98 10.46
N GLU A 68 2.67 -5.75 11.34
CA GLU A 68 2.80 -4.74 12.40
C GLU A 68 3.93 -5.07 13.38
N GLU A 69 4.02 -6.31 13.88
CA GLU A 69 5.09 -6.70 14.82
C GLU A 69 6.48 -6.62 14.19
N GLY A 70 6.68 -7.26 13.02
CA GLY A 70 7.96 -7.36 12.33
C GLY A 70 8.47 -6.06 11.70
N THR A 71 7.68 -4.98 11.77
CA THR A 71 8.07 -3.63 11.32
C THR A 71 8.16 -2.61 12.45
N LYS A 72 8.06 -3.03 13.72
CA LYS A 72 8.48 -2.22 14.87
C LYS A 72 9.99 -2.01 14.81
N ARG A 73 10.43 -0.75 14.93
CA ARG A 73 11.85 -0.39 15.08
C ARG A 73 12.00 0.85 15.94
N GLU A 74 12.85 0.75 16.96
CA GLU A 74 13.26 1.86 17.81
C GLU A 74 14.11 2.89 17.08
N GLY A 75 13.99 4.15 17.48
CA GLY A 75 14.80 5.25 16.95
C GLY A 75 14.54 5.65 15.50
N TYR A 76 13.59 5.01 14.79
CA TYR A 76 13.24 5.38 13.42
C TYR A 76 12.78 6.85 13.39
N PRO A 77 13.50 7.75 12.70
CA PRO A 77 13.13 9.15 12.64
C PRO A 77 11.94 9.30 11.71
N LEU A 78 10.76 9.45 12.30
CA LEU A 78 9.69 10.17 11.62
C LEU A 78 10.21 11.57 11.29
N LYS A 79 9.68 12.21 10.24
CA LYS A 79 10.10 13.59 9.87
C LYS A 79 9.76 14.63 10.95
N ILE A 80 9.12 14.21 12.05
CA ILE A 80 8.86 14.98 13.27
C ILE A 80 10.07 14.92 14.19
N LYS A 81 10.50 16.08 14.68
CA LYS A 81 11.60 16.21 15.66
C LYS A 81 11.23 15.73 17.09
N THR A 82 10.15 14.96 17.26
CA THR A 82 9.66 14.47 18.56
C THR A 82 10.29 13.12 18.90
N LYS A 83 11.01 13.06 20.04
CA LYS A 83 11.84 11.91 20.44
C LYS A 83 11.08 10.65 20.90
N SER A 84 9.77 10.53 20.66
CA SER A 84 8.89 9.57 21.37
C SER A 84 8.12 8.58 20.51
N CYS A 85 8.18 8.62 19.18
CA CYS A 85 7.41 7.71 18.30
C CYS A 85 8.04 6.31 18.10
N GLY A 86 8.95 5.89 18.98
CA GLY A 86 9.92 4.82 18.72
C GLY A 86 9.42 3.37 18.73
N HIS A 87 8.13 3.06 18.88
CA HIS A 87 7.70 1.66 19.12
C HIS A 87 6.52 1.19 18.26
N GLN A 88 6.10 1.97 17.27
CA GLN A 88 4.98 1.63 16.39
C GLN A 88 5.46 0.91 15.13
N GLY A 89 4.79 -0.20 14.81
CA GLY A 89 4.93 -0.89 13.53
C GLY A 89 4.12 -0.23 12.42
N ILE A 90 4.12 -0.84 11.25
CA ILE A 90 3.23 -0.47 10.14
C ILE A 90 1.90 -1.20 10.33
N THR A 91 0.86 -0.46 10.66
CA THR A 91 -0.51 -0.98 10.67
C THR A 91 -1.02 -0.98 9.22
N MET A 92 -1.12 -2.18 8.64
CA MET A 92 -1.70 -2.38 7.31
C MET A 92 -3.19 -2.73 7.45
N GLN A 93 -4.04 -1.96 6.78
CA GLN A 93 -5.49 -2.17 6.74
C GLN A 93 -5.93 -2.52 5.31
N VAL A 94 -6.55 -3.69 5.17
CA VAL A 94 -7.06 -4.24 3.91
C VAL A 94 -8.55 -3.99 3.81
N ILE A 95 -8.99 -3.44 2.69
CA ILE A 95 -10.37 -3.11 2.37
C ILE A 95 -10.77 -3.96 1.18
N GLN A 96 -11.62 -4.95 1.41
CA GLN A 96 -12.12 -5.87 0.39
C GLN A 96 -13.56 -5.49 0.05
N LEU A 97 -13.76 -5.12 -1.21
CA LEU A 97 -15.04 -4.67 -1.75
C LEU A 97 -15.61 -5.71 -2.70
N LYS A 98 -16.93 -5.69 -2.90
CA LYS A 98 -17.65 -6.58 -3.82
C LYS A 98 -18.38 -5.76 -4.88
N ALA A 99 -17.96 -5.92 -6.13
CA ALA A 99 -18.53 -5.35 -7.36
C ALA A 99 -18.84 -3.84 -7.27
N ALA A 100 -17.95 -3.06 -6.65
CA ALA A 100 -18.10 -1.61 -6.58
C ALA A 100 -17.96 -1.00 -8.00
N PRO A 101 -18.87 -0.12 -8.42
CA PRO A 101 -18.74 0.68 -9.65
C PRO A 101 -17.43 1.48 -9.70
N ALA A 102 -16.94 1.75 -10.91
CA ALA A 102 -15.69 2.50 -11.08
C ALA A 102 -15.77 3.93 -10.53
N GLU A 103 -16.92 4.60 -10.68
CA GLU A 103 -17.17 5.96 -10.15
C GLU A 103 -17.14 5.98 -8.61
N ASP A 104 -17.65 4.92 -7.97
CA ASP A 104 -17.59 4.75 -6.52
C ASP A 104 -16.15 4.47 -6.06
N MET A 105 -15.35 3.74 -6.84
CA MET A 105 -13.95 3.47 -6.54
C MET A 105 -13.08 4.74 -6.53
N ASP A 106 -13.27 5.67 -7.47
CA ASP A 106 -12.50 6.93 -7.51
C ASP A 106 -12.93 7.90 -6.39
N THR A 107 -14.23 7.92 -6.09
CA THR A 107 -14.79 8.64 -4.93
C THR A 107 -14.23 8.08 -3.61
N LEU A 108 -14.22 6.74 -3.46
CA LEU A 108 -13.71 6.07 -2.27
C LEU A 108 -12.19 6.25 -2.11
N GLN A 109 -11.40 6.19 -3.17
CA GLN A 109 -9.96 6.50 -3.12
C GLN A 109 -9.71 7.91 -2.57
N THR A 110 -10.50 8.89 -3.02
CA THR A 110 -10.42 10.27 -2.54
C THR A 110 -10.76 10.38 -1.06
N GLN A 111 -11.83 9.70 -0.62
CA GLN A 111 -12.23 9.64 0.80
C GLN A 111 -11.18 8.93 1.67
N LEU A 112 -10.65 7.79 1.23
CA LEU A 112 -9.61 7.04 1.97
C LEU A 112 -8.30 7.84 2.09
N LEU A 113 -7.94 8.61 1.06
CA LEU A 113 -6.78 9.50 1.13
C LEU A 113 -6.99 10.64 2.13
N GLN A 114 -8.19 11.22 2.19
CA GLN A 114 -8.55 12.23 3.19
C GLN A 114 -8.55 11.63 4.61
N LEU A 115 -9.14 10.44 4.79
CA LEU A 115 -9.16 9.72 6.07
C LEU A 115 -7.72 9.40 6.54
N LEU A 116 -6.86 8.94 5.63
CA LEU A 116 -5.44 8.69 5.90
C LEU A 116 -4.71 9.96 6.37
N GLN A 117 -5.02 11.11 5.77
CA GLN A 117 -4.46 12.39 6.15
C GLN A 117 -4.96 12.83 7.54
N GLU A 118 -6.28 12.87 7.77
CA GLU A 118 -6.89 13.22 9.07
C GLU A 118 -6.34 12.34 10.19
N TYR A 119 -6.25 11.02 9.96
CA TYR A 119 -5.74 10.07 10.96
C TYR A 119 -4.24 10.25 11.22
N THR A 120 -3.45 10.63 10.22
CA THR A 120 -2.00 10.90 10.38
C THR A 120 -1.74 12.21 11.10
N GLU A 121 -2.59 13.22 10.91
CA GLU A 121 -2.54 14.49 11.67
C GLU A 121 -2.92 14.28 13.14
N ALA A 122 -3.96 13.48 13.41
CA ALA A 122 -4.36 13.11 14.76
C ALA A 122 -3.37 12.17 15.48
N HIS A 123 -2.75 11.26 14.74
CA HIS A 123 -1.83 10.23 15.26
C HIS A 123 -0.45 10.32 14.59
N PRO A 124 0.33 11.39 14.86
CA PRO A 124 1.58 11.69 14.16
C PRO A 124 2.65 10.59 14.21
N CYS A 125 2.58 9.69 15.19
CA CYS A 125 3.51 8.57 15.29
C CYS A 125 3.15 7.36 14.40
N MET A 126 1.89 7.23 13.98
CA MET A 126 1.40 5.99 13.35
C MET A 126 1.85 5.87 11.91
N ARG A 127 2.15 4.64 11.51
CA ARG A 127 2.58 4.25 10.16
C ARG A 127 1.45 3.42 9.57
N ILE A 128 0.72 3.97 8.60
CA ILE A 128 -0.52 3.36 8.10
C ILE A 128 -0.40 3.12 6.61
N ALA A 129 -0.74 1.89 6.20
CA ALA A 129 -0.86 1.47 4.81
C ALA A 129 -2.27 0.92 4.53
N PHE A 130 -3.00 1.56 3.63
CA PHE A 130 -4.25 1.04 3.08
C PHE A 130 -3.98 0.19 1.84
N ILE A 131 -4.65 -0.96 1.76
CA ILE A 131 -4.82 -1.75 0.55
C ILE A 131 -6.31 -1.84 0.25
N VAL A 132 -6.73 -1.55 -0.97
CA VAL A 132 -8.11 -1.70 -1.43
C VAL A 132 -8.11 -2.67 -2.62
N LEU A 133 -8.95 -3.70 -2.54
CA LEU A 133 -9.20 -4.62 -3.64
C LEU A 133 -10.71 -4.69 -3.90
N ASN A 134 -11.12 -4.30 -5.11
CA ASN A 134 -12.47 -4.52 -5.61
C ASN A 134 -12.51 -5.89 -6.28
N ALA A 135 -13.21 -6.85 -5.68
CA ALA A 135 -13.52 -8.14 -6.28
C ALA A 135 -14.80 -8.02 -7.11
N ASP A 136 -14.78 -8.52 -8.34
CA ASP A 136 -15.97 -8.63 -9.18
C ASP A 136 -15.87 -9.96 -9.91
N ASP A 137 -16.59 -10.96 -9.42
CA ASP A 137 -16.46 -12.34 -9.87
C ASP A 137 -16.98 -12.52 -11.31
N ASP A 138 -17.94 -11.69 -11.72
CA ASP A 138 -18.57 -11.70 -13.04
C ASP A 138 -17.76 -10.93 -14.09
N LYS A 139 -17.05 -9.86 -13.69
CA LYS A 139 -16.36 -8.92 -14.59
C LYS A 139 -14.93 -8.63 -14.15
N VAL A 140 -13.97 -9.33 -14.76
CA VAL A 140 -12.53 -9.12 -14.51
C VAL A 140 -12.12 -7.66 -14.76
N GLU A 141 -12.74 -7.00 -15.74
CA GLU A 141 -12.50 -5.61 -16.10
C GLU A 141 -12.97 -4.58 -15.06
N ASN A 142 -13.77 -4.99 -14.06
CA ASN A 142 -14.17 -4.17 -12.91
C ASN A 142 -13.25 -4.35 -11.69
N ARG A 143 -12.39 -5.37 -11.69
CA ARG A 143 -11.43 -5.60 -10.61
C ARG A 143 -10.44 -4.44 -10.56
N ARG A 144 -10.29 -3.84 -9.38
CA ARG A 144 -9.44 -2.66 -9.16
C ARG A 144 -8.62 -2.86 -7.91
N PHE A 145 -7.36 -2.43 -7.99
CA PHE A 145 -6.46 -2.39 -6.85
C PHE A 145 -6.01 -0.95 -6.63
N TRP A 146 -6.01 -0.53 -5.38
CA TRP A 146 -5.42 0.73 -4.96
C TRP A 146 -4.70 0.55 -3.64
N CYS A 147 -3.70 1.38 -3.37
CA CYS A 147 -3.05 1.44 -2.08
C CYS A 147 -2.67 2.88 -1.74
N GLY A 148 -2.80 3.24 -0.46
CA GLY A 148 -2.36 4.50 0.09
C GLY A 148 -1.42 4.25 1.27
N VAL A 149 -0.42 5.11 1.47
CA VAL A 149 0.44 5.06 2.66
C VAL A 149 0.63 6.47 3.20
N ASN A 150 0.69 6.62 4.52
CA ASN A 150 1.08 7.90 5.07
C ASN A 150 2.60 8.09 5.01
N TRP A 151 3.04 9.34 5.14
CA TRP A 151 4.45 9.74 4.99
C TRP A 151 5.40 9.18 6.07
N ASN A 152 4.86 8.47 7.07
CA ASN A 152 5.61 7.72 8.08
C ASN A 152 6.00 6.30 7.63
N VAL A 153 5.40 5.75 6.57
CA VAL A 153 5.74 4.42 6.03
C VAL A 153 6.94 4.51 5.07
N PRO A 154 8.04 3.73 5.26
CA PRO A 154 9.21 3.70 4.38
C PRO A 154 9.01 2.96 3.04
N VAL A 155 7.79 2.85 2.54
CA VAL A 155 7.43 2.09 1.32
C VAL A 155 6.64 3.02 0.41
N LYS A 156 6.97 3.10 -0.88
CA LYS A 156 6.19 3.89 -1.84
C LYS A 156 4.96 3.08 -2.29
N PRO A 157 3.79 3.70 -2.53
CA PRO A 157 2.61 2.99 -3.05
C PRO A 157 2.90 2.16 -4.31
N SER A 158 3.76 2.66 -5.21
CA SER A 158 4.18 1.95 -6.41
C SER A 158 4.78 0.56 -6.13
N GLU A 159 5.45 0.38 -4.99
CA GLU A 159 6.08 -0.89 -4.62
C GLU A 159 5.05 -1.91 -4.13
N ILE A 160 4.00 -1.44 -3.45
CA ILE A 160 2.84 -2.27 -3.08
C ILE A 160 2.05 -2.65 -4.35
N VAL A 161 1.97 -1.76 -5.35
CA VAL A 161 1.41 -2.07 -6.68
C VAL A 161 2.24 -3.14 -7.41
N GLU A 162 3.58 -3.16 -7.29
CA GLU A 162 4.38 -4.27 -7.84
C GLU A 162 4.10 -5.59 -7.10
N LEU A 163 3.84 -5.58 -5.79
CA LEU A 163 3.39 -6.79 -5.08
C LEU A 163 2.07 -7.31 -5.66
N TYR A 164 1.07 -6.43 -5.82
CA TYR A 164 -0.21 -6.79 -6.45
C TYR A 164 -0.04 -7.33 -7.88
N ARG A 165 0.85 -6.74 -8.70
CA ARG A 165 1.09 -7.20 -10.07
C ARG A 165 1.54 -8.65 -10.15
N ASN A 166 2.31 -9.13 -9.18
CA ASN A 166 2.72 -10.53 -9.08
C ASN A 166 1.55 -11.48 -8.77
N GLU A 167 0.49 -10.98 -8.13
CA GLU A 167 -0.70 -11.76 -7.76
C GLU A 167 -1.89 -11.58 -8.74
N ILE A 168 -1.73 -10.84 -9.84
CA ILE A 168 -2.81 -10.65 -10.84
C ILE A 168 -3.39 -11.99 -11.32
N SER A 169 -2.57 -13.03 -11.45
CA SER A 169 -3.03 -14.37 -11.87
C SER A 169 -3.99 -15.02 -10.87
N LEU A 170 -3.81 -14.77 -9.56
CA LEU A 170 -4.73 -15.21 -8.50
C LEU A 170 -6.00 -14.36 -8.50
N VAL A 171 -5.84 -13.03 -8.62
CA VAL A 171 -6.97 -12.08 -8.66
C VAL A 171 -7.87 -12.31 -9.88
N VAL A 172 -7.32 -12.71 -11.04
CA VAL A 172 -8.08 -13.10 -12.23
C VAL A 172 -8.86 -14.41 -12.03
N LYS A 173 -8.38 -15.32 -11.18
CA LYS A 173 -9.09 -16.55 -10.79
C LYS A 173 -10.07 -16.38 -9.62
N ALA A 174 -10.25 -15.15 -9.12
CA ALA A 174 -10.99 -14.85 -7.89
C ALA A 174 -10.40 -15.48 -6.61
N GLU A 175 -9.11 -15.87 -6.62
CA GLU A 175 -8.36 -16.33 -5.44
C GLU A 175 -7.90 -15.13 -4.57
N TYR A 176 -8.83 -14.22 -4.21
CA TYR A 176 -8.49 -12.94 -3.57
C TYR A 176 -7.82 -13.11 -2.21
N GLY A 177 -8.26 -14.07 -1.40
CA GLY A 177 -7.65 -14.37 -0.11
C GLY A 177 -6.19 -14.80 -0.25
N HIS A 178 -5.89 -15.68 -1.21
CA HIS A 178 -4.53 -16.09 -1.53
C HIS A 178 -3.67 -14.90 -2.01
N ALA A 179 -4.19 -14.07 -2.91
CA ALA A 179 -3.51 -12.86 -3.38
C ALA A 179 -3.18 -11.88 -2.24
N LEU A 180 -4.15 -11.56 -1.38
CA LEU A 180 -3.95 -10.64 -0.25
C LEU A 180 -2.98 -11.20 0.80
N ASN A 181 -3.04 -12.51 1.08
CA ASN A 181 -2.08 -13.20 1.94
C ASN A 181 -0.64 -13.06 1.39
N ASN A 182 -0.45 -13.30 0.08
CA ASN A 182 0.86 -13.18 -0.56
C ASN A 182 1.39 -11.73 -0.58
N ILE A 183 0.50 -10.73 -0.77
CA ILE A 183 0.87 -9.31 -0.70
C ILE A 183 1.31 -8.94 0.73
N ALA A 184 0.59 -9.39 1.76
CA ALA A 184 0.94 -9.09 3.16
C ALA A 184 2.29 -9.71 3.57
N ASP A 185 2.55 -10.96 3.21
CA ASP A 185 3.82 -11.65 3.50
C ASP A 185 5.02 -11.00 2.79
N LYS A 186 4.88 -10.73 1.47
CA LYS A 186 5.92 -10.03 0.70
C LYS A 186 6.12 -8.59 1.16
N PHE A 187 5.07 -7.93 1.62
CA PHE A 187 5.17 -6.58 2.21
C PHE A 187 5.99 -6.60 3.50
N LEU A 188 5.76 -7.57 4.40
CA LEU A 188 6.57 -7.74 5.61
C LEU A 188 8.06 -7.86 5.25
N ALA A 189 8.42 -8.79 4.35
CA ALA A 189 9.82 -8.98 3.94
C ALA A 189 10.45 -7.70 3.33
N MET A 190 9.71 -6.99 2.48
CA MET A 190 10.15 -5.72 1.88
C MET A 190 10.31 -4.60 2.91
N ALA A 191 9.34 -4.43 3.81
CA ALA A 191 9.32 -3.37 4.80
C ALA A 191 10.38 -3.57 5.88
N SER A 192 10.53 -4.79 6.42
CA SER A 192 11.56 -5.13 7.41
C SER A 192 12.97 -4.92 6.85
N LYS A 193 13.24 -5.27 5.58
CA LYS A 193 14.55 -5.01 4.95
C LYS A 193 14.92 -3.51 4.90
N ARG A 194 13.94 -2.61 4.72
CA ARG A 194 14.18 -1.16 4.81
C ARG A 194 14.41 -0.68 6.24
N LEU A 195 13.94 -1.44 7.21
CA LEU A 195 14.19 -1.28 8.63
C LEU A 195 15.47 -2.00 9.09
N GLU A 196 16.34 -2.48 8.20
CA GLU A 196 17.69 -2.94 8.55
C GLU A 196 18.74 -1.85 8.27
N VAL A 197 18.59 -1.08 7.19
CA VAL A 197 19.57 -0.09 6.71
C VAL A 197 19.89 0.96 7.81
N PRO A 198 21.18 1.29 8.06
CA PRO A 198 21.58 2.41 8.90
C PRO A 198 21.12 3.76 8.34
N PHE A 199 20.78 4.71 9.21
CA PHE A 199 20.04 5.91 8.81
C PHE A 199 20.89 7.06 8.25
N ASP A 200 22.22 6.96 8.29
CA ASP A 200 23.15 8.05 8.01
C ASP A 200 23.22 8.47 6.53
N GLU A 201 22.61 7.71 5.61
CA GLU A 201 22.68 7.94 4.16
C GLU A 201 21.35 8.33 3.49
N VAL A 202 20.23 8.41 4.22
CA VAL A 202 18.91 8.66 3.59
C VAL A 202 18.78 10.14 3.16
N PRO A 203 18.65 10.46 1.86
CA PRO A 203 18.48 11.84 1.42
C PRO A 203 17.17 12.43 1.93
N VAL A 204 17.18 13.69 2.36
CA VAL A 204 15.98 14.41 2.80
C VAL A 204 15.05 14.66 1.61
N VAL A 205 14.16 13.71 1.33
CA VAL A 205 13.11 13.88 0.31
C VAL A 205 12.04 14.81 0.88
N ASN A 206 12.01 16.05 0.38
CA ASN A 206 10.99 17.04 0.73
C ASN A 206 9.58 16.49 0.50
N ALA A 207 8.73 16.59 1.51
CA ALA A 207 7.42 15.95 1.57
C ALA A 207 6.34 16.72 0.78
N ASN A 208 6.58 17.00 -0.50
CA ASN A 208 5.68 17.84 -1.30
C ASN A 208 5.45 17.31 -2.73
N ASN A 209 5.68 16.01 -2.98
CA ASN A 209 5.48 15.41 -4.30
C ASN A 209 4.14 14.65 -4.39
N ASN A 210 3.05 15.38 -4.12
CA ASN A 210 1.70 14.93 -4.47
C ASN A 210 1.45 15.22 -5.96
N ASN A 211 2.13 14.48 -6.84
CA ASN A 211 2.08 14.73 -8.28
C ASN A 211 0.81 14.11 -8.88
N ASN A 212 -0.28 14.87 -8.80
CA ASN A 212 -1.53 14.63 -9.52
C ASN A 212 -1.29 14.82 -11.04
N ASN A 213 -0.75 13.80 -11.70
CA ASN A 213 -0.53 13.83 -13.14
C ASN A 213 -1.81 13.40 -13.89
N ASN A 214 -2.72 14.34 -14.09
CA ASN A 214 -3.81 14.17 -15.04
C ASN A 214 -3.85 15.34 -16.05
N ASN A 215 -3.50 15.00 -17.29
CA ASN A 215 -3.89 15.66 -18.54
C ASN A 215 -3.44 17.13 -18.78
N ASN A 216 -2.55 17.34 -19.77
CA ASN A 216 -3.05 17.67 -21.11
C ASN A 216 -2.02 17.38 -22.22
N ASN A 217 -2.51 16.76 -23.30
CA ASN A 217 -1.77 16.56 -24.53
C ASN A 217 -1.75 17.86 -25.33
N ASN A 218 -0.58 18.43 -25.63
CA ASN A 218 -0.47 19.36 -26.75
C ASN A 218 0.80 19.12 -27.57
N ASN A 219 0.56 18.74 -28.82
CA ASN A 219 1.55 18.52 -29.86
C ASN A 219 2.14 19.86 -30.31
N ASN A 220 3.45 20.06 -30.18
CA ASN A 220 4.12 20.94 -31.12
C ASN A 220 5.51 20.45 -31.50
N ASN A 221 5.72 20.40 -32.80
CA ASN A 221 6.90 19.94 -33.50
C ASN A 221 7.81 21.14 -33.79
N ASN A 222 9.06 21.11 -33.35
CA ASN A 222 10.12 21.68 -34.18
C ASN A 222 11.49 21.04 -33.94
N ASN A 223 12.34 21.14 -34.95
CA ASN A 223 13.48 20.29 -35.19
C ASN A 223 14.82 21.06 -35.05
N ASN A 224 15.90 20.29 -34.92
CA ASN A 224 17.20 20.48 -35.56
C ASN A 224 18.42 20.96 -34.74
N ASN A 225 19.36 20.02 -34.60
CA ASN A 225 20.82 20.12 -34.71
C ASN A 225 21.72 20.84 -33.67
N ASN A 226 22.53 19.99 -33.01
CA ASN A 226 24.00 19.88 -33.18
C ASN A 226 24.88 21.06 -32.71
N THR A 227 25.83 20.82 -31.79
CA THR A 227 27.27 20.62 -32.09
C THR A 227 28.03 20.17 -30.82
N GLN A 228 28.95 19.19 -30.94
CA GLN A 228 30.02 18.87 -29.96
C GLN A 228 31.33 19.61 -30.35
N PRO A 229 32.40 19.75 -29.53
CA PRO A 229 33.27 18.60 -29.21
C PRO A 229 34.05 18.66 -27.86
N LEU A 230 34.85 17.59 -27.68
CA LEU A 230 36.05 17.28 -26.85
C LEU A 230 36.79 18.46 -26.14
N VAL A 231 37.63 18.28 -25.10
CA VAL A 231 38.58 17.19 -24.70
C VAL A 231 38.74 17.22 -23.15
N ASP A 232 39.46 16.39 -22.38
CA ASP A 232 40.36 15.20 -22.54
C ASP A 232 40.35 14.40 -21.20
N GLY A 233 41.18 13.35 -21.00
CA GLY A 233 41.39 12.77 -19.66
C GLY A 233 41.99 11.37 -19.47
N THR A 234 42.81 10.84 -20.39
CA THR A 234 43.85 9.81 -20.14
C THR A 234 43.50 8.40 -19.61
N VAL A 235 43.96 7.40 -20.37
CA VAL A 235 43.97 5.95 -20.11
C VAL A 235 45.00 5.52 -19.04
N GLN A 236 44.68 4.50 -18.23
CA GLN A 236 45.64 3.43 -17.91
C GLN A 236 45.00 2.03 -17.95
N GLN A 237 45.70 1.10 -18.61
CA GLN A 237 45.55 -0.36 -18.47
C GLN A 237 46.14 -0.75 -17.07
N GLN A 238 46.05 -1.96 -16.51
CA GLN A 238 46.20 -3.28 -17.11
C GLN A 238 45.97 -4.33 -16.00
N ASN A 239 45.28 -5.45 -16.28
CA ASN A 239 45.75 -6.82 -15.99
C ASN A 239 44.62 -7.85 -15.99
N THR A 240 44.71 -8.73 -16.97
CA THR A 240 44.04 -10.03 -17.01
C THR A 240 44.79 -11.00 -16.10
N VAL A 241 44.08 -11.84 -15.33
CA VAL A 241 44.58 -13.14 -14.89
C VAL A 241 43.51 -14.18 -15.19
N GLU A 242 43.85 -15.13 -16.04
CA GLU A 242 43.04 -16.32 -16.32
C GLU A 242 43.18 -17.31 -15.15
N VAL A 243 42.08 -17.96 -14.77
CA VAL A 243 42.15 -19.26 -14.08
C VAL A 243 41.16 -20.19 -14.77
N GLN A 244 41.69 -21.28 -15.34
CA GLN A 244 40.93 -22.37 -15.93
C GLN A 244 40.49 -23.37 -14.84
N GLY A 245 39.41 -24.12 -15.12
CA GLY A 245 39.01 -25.31 -14.38
C GLY A 245 37.59 -25.22 -13.80
N GLU A 246 36.79 -26.28 -13.78
CA GLU A 246 36.89 -27.58 -14.45
C GLU A 246 35.48 -28.18 -14.61
N LYS A 247 35.31 -29.21 -15.47
CA LYS A 247 34.02 -29.86 -15.76
C LYS A 247 33.51 -30.68 -14.57
N ALA A 248 32.19 -30.64 -14.31
CA ALA A 248 31.43 -31.80 -13.80
C ALA A 248 29.89 -31.65 -13.96
N GLN A 249 29.35 -32.10 -15.09
CA GLN A 249 28.12 -32.90 -15.14
C GLN A 249 28.57 -34.38 -15.22
N PRO A 250 27.80 -35.39 -14.77
CA PRO A 250 26.35 -35.52 -15.03
C PRO A 250 25.52 -36.17 -13.90
N ALA A 251 24.20 -36.27 -14.10
CA ALA A 251 23.43 -37.53 -14.00
C ALA A 251 21.94 -37.27 -14.29
N GLU A 252 21.45 -37.82 -15.40
CA GLU A 252 20.02 -38.10 -15.55
C GLU A 252 19.66 -39.32 -14.70
N GLN A 253 18.47 -39.35 -14.12
CA GLN A 253 17.86 -40.61 -13.71
C GLN A 253 16.34 -40.56 -13.92
N GLN A 254 15.92 -41.22 -15.01
CA GLN A 254 14.53 -41.62 -15.22
C GLN A 254 14.25 -42.87 -14.38
N VAL A 255 13.08 -42.94 -13.77
CA VAL A 255 12.45 -44.20 -13.36
C VAL A 255 10.96 -44.13 -13.71
N GLU A 256 10.61 -44.99 -14.66
CA GLU A 256 9.38 -45.78 -14.82
C GLU A 256 8.35 -45.61 -13.68
N GLU A 257 7.12 -45.20 -13.99
CA GLU A 257 6.06 -46.05 -14.56
C GLU A 257 5.69 -47.23 -13.63
N GLN A 258 4.58 -47.06 -12.90
CA GLN A 258 3.71 -48.19 -12.61
C GLN A 258 2.25 -47.76 -12.50
N SER A 259 1.42 -48.40 -13.32
CA SER A 259 -0.03 -48.31 -13.31
C SER A 259 -0.63 -49.04 -12.11
N GLU A 260 -1.75 -48.55 -11.55
CA GLU A 260 -2.85 -49.47 -11.25
C GLU A 260 -4.23 -48.83 -11.45
N ASN A 261 -5.19 -49.69 -11.74
CA ASN A 261 -6.48 -49.38 -12.35
C ASN A 261 -7.58 -50.13 -11.58
N ARG A 262 -8.58 -49.41 -11.06
CA ARG A 262 -9.87 -49.84 -10.45
C ARG A 262 -10.41 -48.64 -9.66
N GLY A 263 -11.67 -48.23 -9.73
CA GLY A 263 -12.83 -48.65 -10.52
C GLY A 263 -14.04 -47.80 -10.10
N PRO A 264 -15.11 -47.69 -10.90
CA PRO A 264 -16.23 -46.81 -10.57
C PRO A 264 -17.23 -47.51 -9.63
N GLU A 265 -17.52 -46.91 -8.48
CA GLU A 265 -18.63 -47.36 -7.64
C GLU A 265 -19.91 -46.62 -8.05
N GLN A 266 -20.75 -47.30 -8.83
CA GLN A 266 -22.11 -46.86 -9.13
C GLN A 266 -23.05 -47.36 -8.03
N THR A 267 -23.70 -46.44 -7.31
CA THR A 267 -24.82 -46.79 -6.41
C THR A 267 -26.13 -46.28 -7.00
N GLN A 268 -26.89 -47.19 -7.60
CA GLN A 268 -28.29 -46.97 -8.01
C GLN A 268 -29.27 -47.38 -6.90
N SER A 269 -30.55 -47.01 -7.07
CA SER A 269 -31.72 -47.47 -6.30
C SER A 269 -31.86 -46.88 -4.89
N THR A 270 -33.04 -46.54 -4.36
CA THR A 270 -34.46 -46.59 -4.82
C THR A 270 -35.11 -45.21 -4.52
N GLY A 271 -36.23 -44.77 -5.12
CA GLY A 271 -37.27 -45.51 -5.82
C GLY A 271 -38.48 -45.79 -4.91
N THR A 272 -39.22 -44.75 -4.50
CA THR A 272 -40.51 -44.90 -3.81
C THR A 272 -41.49 -43.79 -4.17
N GLU A 273 -42.40 -44.08 -5.09
CA GLU A 273 -43.69 -43.38 -5.18
C GLU A 273 -44.61 -43.85 -4.04
N SER A 274 -45.46 -42.96 -3.53
CA SER A 274 -46.68 -43.31 -2.80
C SER A 274 -47.60 -42.09 -2.72
N ASN A 275 -48.71 -42.17 -3.48
CA ASN A 275 -49.99 -41.44 -3.39
C ASN A 275 -50.04 -40.04 -2.74
#